data_AF-A0A510WDT9-F1
#
_entry.id   AF-A0A510WDT9-F1
#
_cell.length_a   1.000
_cell.length_b   1.000
_cell.length_c   1.000
_cell.angle_alpha   90.00
_cell.angle_beta   90.00
_cell.angle_gamma   90.00
#
_symmetry.space_group_name_H-M   'P 1'
#
loop_
_entity.id
_entity.type
_entity.pdbx_description
1 polymer ?
#
loop_
_entity_poly.entity_id
_entity_poly.type
_entity_poly.pdbx_seq_one_letter_code
_entity_poly.pdbx_strand_id
1 'polypeptide(L)' 'MSDYKYSIKNTTKIEREKLRNVALSYSTLDAAAPSEDTMKLVEEYVAGNIEIADALETVIEKYRNMGLQNV' A
#
# COMPACT_ATOMS: atom_id res chain seq x y z
N MET A 1 -0.94 4.83 -15.14
CA MET A 1 0.33 4.22 -14.67
C MET A 1 0.43 2.72 -15.04
N SER A 2 -0.22 2.23 -16.09
CA SER A 2 -0.29 0.78 -16.33
C SER A 2 1.09 0.15 -16.56
N ASP A 3 2.06 0.86 -17.15
CA ASP A 3 3.42 0.33 -17.39
C ASP A 3 4.35 0.34 -16.15
N TYR A 4 3.83 0.70 -14.98
CA TYR A 4 4.63 0.72 -13.76
C TYR A 4 5.09 -0.68 -13.35
N LYS A 5 6.36 -0.82 -12.94
CA LYS A 5 6.98 -2.11 -12.58
C LYS A 5 6.19 -2.90 -11.54
N TYR A 6 5.49 -2.21 -10.64
CA TYR A 6 4.70 -2.81 -9.57
C TYR A 6 3.19 -2.83 -9.87
N SER A 7 2.78 -2.62 -11.12
CA SER A 7 1.37 -2.81 -11.48
C SER A 7 0.98 -4.28 -11.39
N ILE A 8 -0.30 -4.55 -11.09
CA ILE A 8 -0.87 -5.90 -11.12
C ILE A 8 -0.62 -6.57 -12.47
N LYS A 9 -0.71 -5.84 -13.59
CA LYS A 9 -0.52 -6.40 -14.92
C LYS A 9 0.91 -6.92 -15.17
N ASN A 10 1.88 -6.37 -14.43
CA ASN A 10 3.31 -6.64 -14.58
C ASN A 10 3.87 -7.54 -13.47
N THR A 11 3.02 -8.01 -12.56
CA THR A 11 3.44 -8.79 -11.39
C THR A 11 2.53 -9.99 -11.17
N THR A 12 3.09 -11.05 -10.62
CA THR A 12 2.33 -12.19 -10.06
C THR A 12 1.94 -11.91 -8.62
N LYS A 13 0.95 -12.66 -8.10
CA LYS A 13 0.59 -12.61 -6.67
C LYS A 13 1.81 -12.85 -5.78
N ILE A 14 2.62 -13.88 -6.07
CA ILE A 14 3.81 -14.23 -5.29
C ILE A 14 4.83 -13.08 -5.28
N GLU A 15 5.02 -12.39 -6.40
CA GLU A 15 5.89 -11.21 -6.44
C GLU A 15 5.34 -10.06 -5.59
N ARG A 16 4.03 -9.82 -5.61
CA ARG A 16 3.40 -8.82 -4.74
C ARG A 16 3.51 -9.18 -3.26
N GLU A 17 3.37 -10.46 -2.90
CA GLU A 17 3.59 -10.95 -1.53
C GLU A 17 5.03 -10.66 -1.07
N LYS A 18 6.02 -10.89 -1.93
CA LYS A 18 7.43 -10.55 -1.66
C LYS A 18 7.64 -9.04 -1.51
N LEU A 19 7.05 -8.24 -2.40
CA LEU A 19 7.13 -6.78 -2.34
C LEU A 19 6.56 -6.25 -1.02
N ARG A 20 5.36 -6.71 -0.62
CA ARG A 20 4.76 -6.37 0.68
C ARG A 20 5.69 -6.73 1.84
N ASN A 21 6.21 -7.97 1.89
CA ASN A 21 7.03 -8.41 3.02
C ASN A 21 8.33 -7.61 3.14
N VAL A 22 8.96 -7.30 1.99
CA VAL A 22 10.15 -6.44 1.96
C VAL A 22 9.81 -5.01 2.41
N ALA A 23 8.76 -4.40 1.87
CA ALA A 23 8.34 -3.06 2.26
C ALA A 23 7.98 -2.98 3.75
N LEU A 24 7.26 -3.97 4.27
CA LEU A 24 6.90 -4.07 5.68
C LEU A 24 8.15 -4.14 6.55
N SER A 25 9.12 -4.99 6.19
CA SER A 25 10.37 -5.12 6.94
C SER A 25 11.15 -3.81 7.03
N TYR A 26 11.16 -3.00 5.97
CA TYR A 26 11.78 -1.67 6.00
C TYR A 26 10.99 -0.68 6.84
N SER A 27 9.66 -0.66 6.69
CA SER A 27 8.80 0.30 7.37
C SER A 27 8.81 0.18 8.90
N THR A 28 9.15 -1.00 9.43
CA THR A 28 9.14 -1.28 10.87
C THR A 28 10.53 -1.28 11.51
N LEU A 29 11.57 -0.80 10.80
CA LEU A 29 12.93 -0.73 11.36
C LEU A 29 13.05 0.36 12.43
N ASP A 30 12.51 1.54 12.17
CA ASP A 30 12.64 2.74 12.99
C ASP A 30 11.31 3.49 13.21
N ALA A 31 10.21 2.96 12.66
CA ALA A 31 8.87 3.52 12.79
C ALA A 31 7.86 2.51 13.35
N ALA A 32 6.74 3.04 13.84
CA ALA A 32 5.61 2.23 14.24
C ALA A 32 5.06 1.44 13.04
N ALA A 33 4.48 0.28 13.32
CA ALA A 33 3.86 -0.53 12.29
C ALA A 33 2.76 0.23 11.52
N PRO A 34 2.58 -0.02 10.21
CA PRO A 34 1.47 0.53 9.45
C PRO A 34 0.12 0.22 10.10
N SER A 35 -0.85 1.14 9.96
CA SER A 35 -2.19 0.92 10.49
C SER A 35 -2.87 -0.31 9.84
N GLU A 36 -3.80 -0.94 10.55
CA GLU A 36 -4.56 -2.08 10.01
C GLU A 36 -5.26 -1.74 8.69
N ASP A 37 -5.83 -0.53 8.57
CA ASP A 37 -6.47 -0.09 7.33
C ASP A 37 -5.48 0.03 6.17
N THR A 38 -4.27 0.53 6.45
CA THR A 38 -3.19 0.58 5.46
C THR A 38 -2.79 -0.82 5.03
N MET A 39 -2.66 -1.75 5.99
CA MET A 39 -2.34 -3.14 5.67
C MET A 39 -3.42 -3.81 4.82
N LYS A 40 -4.72 -3.58 5.11
CA LYS A 40 -5.82 -4.10 4.28
C LYS A 40 -5.72 -3.66 2.81
N LEU A 41 -5.39 -2.40 2.54
CA LEU A 41 -5.19 -1.92 1.16
C LEU A 41 -4.02 -2.62 0.46
N VAL A 42 -2.93 -2.87 1.18
CA VAL A 42 -1.78 -3.61 0.64
C VAL A 42 -2.15 -5.07 0.36
N GLU A 43 -2.99 -5.70 1.19
CA GLU A 43 -3.52 -7.04 0.95
C GLU A 43 -4.42 -7.10 -0.31
N GLU A 44 -5.26 -6.08 -0.53
CA GLU A 44 -6.07 -5.98 -1.76
C GLU A 44 -5.18 -5.85 -3.02
N TYR A 45 -4.08 -5.11 -2.93
CA TYR A 45 -3.07 -5.06 -3.99
C TYR A 45 -2.42 -6.44 -4.22
N VAL A 46 -2.04 -7.14 -3.16
CA VAL A 46 -1.48 -8.50 -3.26
C VAL A 46 -2.48 -9.45 -3.94
N ALA A 47 -3.75 -9.39 -3.55
CA ALA A 47 -4.84 -10.15 -4.17
C ALA A 47 -5.03 -9.82 -5.65
N GLY A 48 -4.60 -8.64 -6.10
CA GLY A 48 -4.77 -8.16 -7.47
C GLY A 48 -6.10 -7.44 -7.70
N ASN A 49 -6.73 -6.95 -6.61
CA ASN A 49 -8.03 -6.28 -6.66
C ASN A 49 -7.89 -4.77 -6.92
N ILE A 50 -6.79 -4.15 -6.48
CA ILE A 50 -6.50 -2.72 -6.67
C ILE A 50 -5.05 -2.49 -7.07
N GLU A 51 -4.76 -1.42 -7.83
CA GLU A 51 -3.38 -1.06 -8.11
C GLU A 51 -2.71 -0.45 -6.86
N ILE A 52 -1.39 -0.60 -6.75
CA ILE A 52 -0.64 -0.01 -5.62
C ILE A 52 -0.76 1.52 -5.56
N ALA A 53 -0.99 2.15 -6.71
CA ALA A 53 -1.26 3.59 -6.79
C ALA A 53 -2.59 3.96 -6.11
N ASP A 54 -3.63 3.14 -6.26
CA ASP A 54 -4.95 3.37 -5.66
C ASP A 54 -4.87 3.24 -4.14
N ALA A 55 -4.10 2.25 -3.65
CA ALA A 55 -3.81 2.10 -2.22
C ALA A 55 -3.08 3.34 -1.65
N LEU A 56 -2.09 3.86 -2.37
CA LEU A 56 -1.35 5.06 -1.98
C LEU A 56 -2.26 6.29 -1.91
N GLU A 57 -3.08 6.51 -2.94
CA GLU A 57 -4.03 7.63 -3.01
C GLU A 57 -4.99 7.57 -1.82
N THR A 58 -5.59 6.40 -1.56
CA THR A 58 -6.50 6.19 -0.43
C THR A 58 -5.86 6.54 0.91
N VAL A 59 -4.59 6.13 1.13
CA VAL A 59 -3.86 6.44 2.37
C VAL A 59 -3.58 7.94 2.49
N ILE A 60 -3.15 8.59 1.41
CA ILE A 60 -2.90 10.04 1.41
C ILE A 60 -4.17 10.81 1.75
N GLU A 61 -5.30 10.44 1.13
CA GLU A 61 -6.60 11.07 1.38
C GLU A 61 -7.06 10.90 2.82
N LYS A 62 -6.90 9.70 3.40
CA LYS A 62 -7.20 9.45 4.82
C LYS A 62 -6.48 10.46 5.72
N TYR A 63 -5.16 10.62 5.54
CA TYR A 63 -4.38 11.53 6.39
C TYR A 63 -4.66 13.01 6.12
N ARG A 64 -4.93 13.40 4.86
CA ARG A 64 -5.39 14.75 4.54
C ARG A 64 -6.69 15.08 5.27
N ASN A 65 -7.66 14.18 5.21
CA ASN A 65 -8.95 14.35 5.87
C ASN A 65 -8.80 14.40 7.40
N MET A 66 -7.96 13.54 7.99
CA MET A 66 -7.66 13.62 9.42
C MET A 66 -7.02 14.96 9.81
N GLY A 67 -6.07 15.46 9.01
CA GLY A 67 -5.45 16.77 9.25
C GLY A 67 -6.46 17.93 9.18
N LEU A 68 -7.41 17.87 8.23
CA LEU A 68 -8.48 18.86 8.07
C LEU A 68 -9.56 18.81 9.16
N GLN A 69 -9.75 17.69 9.85
CA GLN A 69 -10.68 17.58 10.98
C GLN A 69 -10.08 18.05 12.30
N ASN A 70 -8.76 18.26 12.34
CA ASN A 70 -8.00 18.68 13.52
C ASN A 70 -7.65 20.18 13.51
N VAL A 71 -8.21 20.96 12.56
CA VAL A 71 -8.02 22.42 12.42
C VAL A 71 -9.27 23.22 12.79
#